data_AF-A0AAJ1NAY0-F1
#
_entry.id   AF-A0AAJ1NAY0-F1
#
_cell.length_a   1.000
_cell.length_b   1.000
_cell.length_c   1.000
_cell.angle_alpha   90.00
_cell.angle_beta   90.00
_cell.angle_gamma   90.00
#
_symmetry.space_group_name_H-M   'P 1'
#
loop_
_entity.id
_entity.type
_entity.pdbx_description
1 polymer ?
#
loop_
_entity_poly.entity_id
_entity_poly.type
_entity_poly.pdbx_seq_one_letter_code
_entity_poly.pdbx_strand_id
1 'polypeptide(L)'
;MEAVDAAKILLENEDVTQAEVDSAASNISSALDNLVVRADVEELNQLIAQAEAIDASMYTRSSYEALMEAVDAAKILLENEDVTQAEVDSAASNISSALDNLVARADINEINQLIALSEECKQMEENFDSEVFADMKDLLNDSDLLLTKEYDELSDYEVKDMLTKLIAEKDKLAIVDALNILKSTVQSAKEILKGDVSSIKPSKVKNLENIVEEIDLFIENGEYTIEEIHEQTTRLTEAIEGLEKIEDKEVLIEFISYISDLDESKYSKSTWNSFTEALEYANTVSNNPDASAEEVSNAYKNLVSAVSNLRKAIDKSGLKLEINMAKNILNNKSGYVASTIKGLDKLVEKAENVYNTEGVTQDEVTSITKELTKAVLKARKKPN
;
A
#
# COMPACT_ATOMS: atom_id res chain seq x y z
N MET A 1 -37.87 -14.43 80.23
CA MET A 1 -38.49 -13.17 80.69
C MET A 1 -39.43 -13.41 81.89
N GLU A 2 -40.20 -14.52 81.91
CA GLU A 2 -41.17 -14.84 82.98
C GLU A 2 -40.62 -14.86 84.42
N ALA A 3 -39.41 -15.37 84.67
CA ALA A 3 -38.85 -15.48 86.03
C ALA A 3 -38.54 -14.10 86.67
N VAL A 4 -38.15 -13.11 85.86
CA VAL A 4 -37.83 -11.75 86.32
C VAL A 4 -39.12 -10.97 86.61
N ASP A 5 -40.14 -11.13 85.78
CA ASP A 5 -41.42 -10.45 85.98
C ASP A 5 -42.18 -11.00 87.20
N ALA A 6 -42.12 -12.31 87.44
CA ALA A 6 -42.64 -12.93 88.66
C ALA A 6 -41.93 -12.42 89.94
N ALA A 7 -40.60 -12.23 89.88
CA ALA A 7 -39.84 -11.68 91.00
C ALA A 7 -40.15 -10.20 91.29
N LYS A 8 -40.44 -9.39 90.25
CA LYS A 8 -40.87 -7.99 90.41
C LYS A 8 -42.23 -7.88 91.11
N ILE A 9 -43.19 -8.74 90.75
CA ILE A 9 -44.51 -8.80 91.41
C ILE A 9 -44.35 -9.15 92.90
N LEU A 10 -43.44 -10.06 93.22
CA LEU A 10 -43.13 -10.46 94.60
C LEU A 10 -42.60 -9.28 95.44
N LEU A 11 -41.80 -8.39 94.84
CA LEU A 11 -41.21 -7.21 95.51
C LEU A 11 -42.25 -6.13 95.86
N GLU A 12 -43.40 -6.11 95.19
CA GLU A 12 -44.49 -5.16 95.43
C GLU A 12 -45.52 -5.67 96.45
N ASN A 13 -45.38 -6.93 96.91
CA ASN A 13 -46.28 -7.54 97.88
C ASN A 13 -45.78 -7.34 99.33
N GLU A 14 -46.54 -6.60 100.15
CA GLU A 14 -46.19 -6.30 101.55
C GLU A 14 -46.23 -7.54 102.48
N ASP A 15 -46.91 -8.62 102.08
CA ASP A 15 -47.08 -9.86 102.87
C ASP A 15 -46.19 -11.03 102.36
N VAL A 16 -45.13 -10.74 101.60
CA VAL A 16 -44.27 -11.77 100.98
C VAL A 16 -43.52 -12.64 102.00
N THR A 17 -43.47 -13.96 101.78
CA THR A 17 -42.77 -14.92 102.66
C THR A 17 -41.36 -15.26 102.18
N GLN A 18 -40.48 -15.67 103.10
CA GLN A 18 -39.12 -16.10 102.76
C GLN A 18 -39.10 -17.28 101.76
N ALA A 19 -40.06 -18.21 101.87
CA ALA A 19 -40.15 -19.35 100.96
C ALA A 19 -40.48 -18.91 99.51
N GLU A 20 -41.29 -17.86 99.35
CA GLU A 20 -41.59 -17.29 98.02
C GLU A 20 -40.39 -16.53 97.44
N VAL A 21 -39.63 -15.82 98.28
CA VAL A 21 -38.36 -15.17 97.88
C VAL A 21 -37.33 -16.21 97.43
N ASP A 22 -37.16 -17.30 98.18
CA ASP A 22 -36.22 -18.37 97.85
C ASP A 22 -36.61 -19.08 96.54
N SER A 23 -37.92 -19.26 96.30
CA SER A 23 -38.42 -19.83 95.05
C SER A 23 -38.18 -18.90 93.85
N ALA A 24 -38.43 -17.60 93.99
CA ALA A 24 -38.14 -16.62 92.93
C ALA A 24 -36.63 -16.54 92.62
N ALA A 25 -35.78 -16.57 93.64
CA ALA A 25 -34.32 -16.61 93.47
C ALA A 25 -33.85 -17.89 92.77
N SER A 26 -34.40 -19.05 93.14
CA SER A 26 -34.11 -20.32 92.47
C SER A 26 -34.54 -20.29 90.99
N ASN A 27 -35.71 -19.74 90.68
CA ASN A 27 -36.20 -19.63 89.31
C ASN A 27 -35.35 -18.67 88.46
N ILE A 28 -34.88 -17.56 89.04
CA ILE A 28 -33.93 -16.66 88.38
C ILE A 28 -32.58 -17.34 88.16
N SER A 29 -32.06 -18.06 89.16
CA SER A 29 -30.79 -18.79 89.02
C SER A 29 -30.89 -19.83 87.92
N SER A 30 -31.94 -20.65 87.88
CA SER A 30 -32.15 -21.62 86.81
C SER A 30 -32.35 -20.95 85.44
N ALA A 31 -33.00 -19.79 85.37
CA ALA A 31 -33.13 -19.04 84.12
C ALA A 31 -31.79 -18.44 83.65
N LEU A 32 -30.91 -18.04 84.58
CA LEU A 32 -29.57 -17.55 84.28
C LEU A 32 -28.64 -18.70 83.86
N ASP A 33 -28.73 -19.85 84.52
CA ASP A 33 -27.97 -21.06 84.20
C ASP A 33 -28.35 -21.62 82.82
N ASN A 34 -29.59 -21.40 82.39
CA ASN A 34 -30.09 -21.77 81.06
C ASN A 34 -29.87 -20.69 79.99
N LEU A 35 -29.17 -19.59 80.29
CA LEU A 35 -28.90 -18.54 79.32
C LEU A 35 -27.83 -19.00 78.33
N VAL A 36 -28.16 -19.02 77.03
CA VAL A 36 -27.23 -19.37 75.96
C VAL A 36 -26.73 -18.09 75.28
N VAL A 37 -25.42 -17.98 75.05
CA VAL A 37 -24.85 -16.93 74.20
C VAL A 37 -25.27 -17.22 72.77
N ARG A 38 -26.03 -16.30 72.16
CA ARG A 38 -26.45 -16.41 70.76
C ARG A 38 -25.29 -16.09 69.82
N ALA A 39 -25.26 -16.74 68.66
CA ALA A 39 -24.31 -16.42 67.60
C ALA A 39 -24.50 -14.98 67.11
N ASP A 40 -23.40 -14.34 66.71
CA ASP A 40 -23.42 -13.08 65.99
C ASP A 40 -23.72 -13.33 64.52
N VAL A 41 -24.80 -12.72 64.03
CA VAL A 41 -25.36 -12.93 62.69
C VAL A 41 -25.28 -11.67 61.83
N GLU A 42 -24.61 -10.62 62.27
CA GLU A 42 -24.57 -9.34 61.55
C GLU A 42 -23.93 -9.49 60.16
N GLU A 43 -22.75 -10.13 60.07
CA GLU A 43 -22.05 -10.38 58.81
C GLU A 43 -22.86 -11.26 57.86
N LEU A 44 -23.48 -12.32 58.38
CA LEU A 44 -24.32 -13.21 57.58
C LEU A 44 -25.53 -12.46 56.97
N ASN A 45 -26.18 -11.61 57.76
CA ASN A 45 -27.30 -10.78 57.27
C ASN A 45 -26.84 -9.76 56.20
N GLN A 46 -25.64 -9.19 56.35
CA GLN A 46 -25.07 -8.29 55.35
C GLN A 46 -24.80 -9.03 54.03
N LEU A 47 -24.23 -10.23 54.09
CA LEU A 47 -23.98 -11.07 52.91
C LEU A 47 -25.27 -11.51 52.21
N ILE A 48 -26.30 -11.89 52.98
CA ILE A 48 -27.64 -12.19 52.43
C ILE A 48 -28.18 -10.96 51.69
N ALA A 49 -28.16 -9.78 52.32
CA ALA A 49 -28.66 -8.56 51.70
C ALA A 49 -27.86 -8.16 50.45
N GLN A 50 -26.53 -8.38 50.45
CA GLN A 50 -25.68 -8.16 49.28
C GLN A 50 -26.05 -9.10 48.13
N ALA A 51 -26.20 -10.40 48.41
CA ALA A 51 -26.55 -11.42 47.43
C ALA A 51 -27.94 -11.16 46.82
N GLU A 52 -28.93 -10.82 47.63
CA GLU A 52 -30.30 -10.50 47.15
C GLU A 52 -30.37 -9.20 46.34
N ALA A 53 -29.40 -8.30 46.48
CA ALA A 53 -29.32 -7.07 45.71
C ALA A 53 -28.68 -7.26 44.32
N ILE A 54 -28.14 -8.44 44.02
CA ILE A 54 -27.52 -8.74 42.73
C ILE A 54 -28.59 -8.88 41.65
N ASP A 55 -28.37 -8.21 40.53
CA ASP A 55 -29.21 -8.37 39.35
C ASP A 55 -28.92 -9.72 38.67
N ALA A 56 -29.86 -10.65 38.82
CA ALA A 56 -29.80 -11.99 38.20
C ALA A 56 -29.55 -11.94 36.69
N SER A 57 -29.97 -10.87 35.99
CA SER A 57 -29.80 -10.74 34.55
C SER A 57 -28.34 -10.47 34.13
N MET A 58 -27.44 -10.17 35.07
CA MET A 58 -26.02 -9.97 34.79
C MET A 58 -25.22 -11.28 34.84
N TYR A 59 -25.81 -12.37 35.31
CA TYR A 59 -25.11 -13.62 35.61
C TYR A 59 -25.76 -14.81 34.92
N THR A 60 -24.99 -15.87 34.72
CA THR A 60 -25.54 -17.10 34.15
C THR A 60 -26.53 -17.72 35.13
N ARG A 61 -27.57 -18.35 34.60
CA ARG A 61 -28.63 -18.98 35.40
C ARG A 61 -28.04 -19.94 36.44
N SER A 62 -27.16 -20.86 36.02
CA SER A 62 -26.54 -21.80 36.95
C SER A 62 -25.71 -21.13 38.06
N SER A 63 -24.97 -20.06 37.77
CA SER A 63 -24.13 -19.40 38.79
C SER A 63 -24.96 -18.57 39.78
N TYR A 64 -26.03 -17.94 39.31
CA TYR A 64 -26.96 -17.20 40.17
C TYR A 64 -27.83 -18.15 41.01
N GLU A 65 -28.29 -19.27 40.45
CA GLU A 65 -29.01 -20.31 41.20
C GLU A 65 -28.17 -20.83 42.37
N ALA A 66 -26.88 -21.11 42.15
CA ALA A 66 -25.98 -21.55 43.23
C ALA A 66 -25.82 -20.50 44.36
N LEU A 67 -25.82 -19.21 44.03
CA LEU A 67 -25.84 -18.13 45.02
C LEU A 67 -27.13 -18.13 45.83
N MET A 68 -28.28 -18.24 45.16
CA MET A 68 -29.57 -18.23 45.82
C MET A 68 -29.79 -19.46 46.70
N GLU A 69 -29.28 -20.63 46.31
CA GLU A 69 -29.29 -21.82 47.17
C GLU A 69 -28.49 -21.61 48.46
N ALA A 70 -27.33 -20.95 48.39
CA ALA A 70 -26.53 -20.61 49.57
C ALA A 70 -27.26 -19.59 50.48
N VAL A 71 -27.94 -18.60 49.89
CA VAL A 71 -28.76 -17.63 50.62
C VAL A 71 -29.95 -18.30 51.31
N ASP A 72 -30.66 -19.19 50.64
CA ASP A 72 -31.81 -19.89 51.21
C ASP A 72 -31.39 -20.81 52.37
N ALA A 73 -30.26 -21.51 52.23
CA ALA A 73 -29.69 -22.29 53.33
C ALA A 73 -29.32 -21.42 54.54
N ALA A 74 -28.77 -20.24 54.32
CA ALA A 74 -28.44 -19.29 55.40
C ALA A 74 -29.69 -18.73 56.10
N LYS A 75 -30.77 -18.44 55.36
CA LYS A 75 -32.03 -17.99 55.96
C LYS A 75 -32.67 -19.07 56.83
N ILE A 76 -32.69 -20.32 56.35
CA ILE A 76 -33.16 -21.48 57.13
C ILE A 76 -32.33 -21.61 58.42
N LEU A 77 -31.01 -21.44 58.33
CA LEU A 77 -30.13 -21.47 59.50
C LEU A 77 -30.50 -20.40 60.54
N LEU A 78 -30.86 -19.19 60.10
CA LEU A 78 -31.25 -18.08 60.97
C LEU A 78 -32.62 -18.26 61.66
N GLU A 79 -33.45 -19.20 61.21
CA GLU A 79 -34.69 -19.57 61.91
C GLU A 79 -34.44 -20.44 63.16
N ASN A 80 -33.25 -21.03 63.30
CA ASN A 80 -32.86 -21.84 64.45
C ASN A 80 -32.39 -20.96 65.63
N GLU A 81 -33.16 -20.91 66.71
CA GLU A 81 -32.83 -20.13 67.92
C GLU A 81 -31.55 -20.58 68.64
N ASP A 82 -31.12 -21.82 68.39
CA ASP A 82 -29.93 -22.46 68.99
C ASP A 82 -28.74 -22.56 68.00
N VAL A 83 -28.74 -21.77 66.92
CA VAL A 83 -27.65 -21.74 65.93
C VAL A 83 -26.29 -21.42 66.58
N THR A 84 -25.25 -22.14 66.17
CA THR A 84 -23.88 -21.94 66.65
C THR A 84 -23.10 -20.98 65.77
N GLN A 85 -22.09 -20.30 66.33
CA GLN A 85 -21.23 -19.39 65.55
C GLN A 85 -20.53 -20.11 64.40
N ALA A 86 -20.10 -21.36 64.60
CA ALA A 86 -19.44 -22.14 63.54
C ALA A 86 -20.38 -22.41 62.35
N GLU A 87 -21.68 -22.61 62.59
CA GLU A 87 -22.67 -22.76 61.50
C GLU A 87 -22.90 -21.43 60.78
N VAL A 88 -22.98 -20.32 61.52
CA VAL A 88 -23.09 -18.96 60.94
C VAL A 88 -21.88 -18.64 60.06
N ASP A 89 -20.67 -18.86 60.57
CA ASP A 89 -19.42 -18.63 59.84
C ASP A 89 -19.35 -19.51 58.58
N SER A 90 -19.81 -20.77 58.67
CA SER A 90 -19.88 -21.67 57.51
C SER A 90 -20.87 -21.16 56.46
N ALA A 91 -22.04 -20.68 56.87
CA ALA A 91 -23.02 -20.12 55.94
C ALA A 91 -22.51 -18.84 55.26
N ALA A 92 -21.84 -17.97 56.02
CA ALA A 92 -21.19 -16.76 55.49
C ALA A 92 -20.10 -17.11 54.47
N SER A 93 -19.27 -18.12 54.76
CA SER A 93 -18.26 -18.63 53.83
C SER A 93 -18.87 -19.22 52.55
N ASN A 94 -20.01 -19.92 52.66
CA ASN A 94 -20.69 -20.48 51.50
C ASN A 94 -21.26 -19.40 50.58
N ILE A 95 -21.92 -18.37 51.14
CA ILE A 95 -22.40 -17.22 50.35
C ILE A 95 -21.23 -16.50 49.70
N SER A 96 -20.16 -16.21 50.45
CA SER A 96 -18.96 -15.55 49.91
C SER A 96 -18.35 -16.36 48.76
N SER A 97 -18.27 -17.68 48.89
CA SER A 97 -17.77 -18.55 47.82
C SER A 97 -18.69 -18.56 46.60
N ALA A 98 -20.01 -18.50 46.78
CA ALA A 98 -20.94 -18.43 45.66
C ALA A 98 -20.88 -17.07 44.94
N LEU A 99 -20.71 -15.97 45.69
CA LEU A 99 -20.47 -14.63 45.16
C LEU A 99 -19.19 -14.58 44.30
N ASP A 100 -18.10 -15.18 44.78
CA ASP A 100 -16.83 -15.25 44.04
C ASP A 100 -16.91 -16.10 42.77
N ASN A 101 -17.84 -17.08 42.74
CA ASN A 101 -18.05 -17.99 41.61
C ASN A 101 -19.17 -17.56 40.66
N LEU A 102 -19.73 -16.35 40.85
CA LEU A 102 -20.68 -15.78 39.90
C LEU A 102 -20.04 -15.62 38.51
N VAL A 103 -20.74 -16.07 37.47
CA VAL A 103 -20.25 -16.02 36.09
C VAL A 103 -21.08 -15.00 35.33
N ALA A 104 -20.42 -13.96 34.81
CA ALA A 104 -21.10 -12.93 34.01
C ALA A 104 -21.74 -13.55 32.76
N ARG A 105 -23.00 -13.20 32.50
CA ARG A 105 -23.74 -13.62 31.30
C ARG A 105 -23.34 -12.76 30.11
N ALA A 106 -23.25 -13.38 28.94
CA ALA A 106 -23.03 -12.66 27.70
C ALA A 106 -24.19 -11.72 27.35
N ASP A 107 -23.88 -10.58 26.73
CA ASP A 107 -24.91 -9.67 26.23
C ASP A 107 -25.57 -10.22 24.97
N ILE A 108 -26.87 -9.94 24.79
CA ILE A 108 -27.64 -10.36 23.61
C ILE A 108 -27.01 -9.88 22.30
N ASN A 109 -26.38 -8.70 22.30
CA ASN A 109 -25.72 -8.17 21.10
C ASN A 109 -24.45 -8.96 20.78
N GLU A 110 -23.68 -9.38 21.77
CA GLU A 110 -22.46 -10.19 21.57
C GLU A 110 -22.82 -11.59 21.04
N ILE A 111 -23.89 -12.19 21.57
CA ILE A 111 -24.41 -13.46 21.05
C ILE A 111 -24.87 -13.32 19.60
N ASN A 112 -25.62 -12.25 19.28
CA ASN A 112 -26.04 -11.98 17.90
C ASN A 112 -24.85 -11.72 16.97
N GLN A 113 -23.79 -11.07 17.46
CA GLN A 113 -22.54 -10.92 16.70
C GLN A 113 -21.89 -12.26 16.42
N LEU A 114 -21.82 -13.15 17.43
CA LEU A 114 -21.26 -14.49 17.25
C LEU A 114 -22.06 -15.30 16.22
N ILE A 115 -23.39 -15.24 16.27
CA ILE A 115 -24.26 -15.90 15.28
C ILE A 115 -23.98 -15.35 13.87
N ALA A 116 -23.96 -14.02 13.71
CA ALA A 116 -23.77 -13.40 12.41
C ALA A 116 -22.38 -13.71 11.82
N LEU A 117 -21.33 -13.63 12.65
CA LEU A 117 -19.96 -13.97 12.24
C LEU A 117 -19.84 -15.45 11.89
N SER A 118 -20.43 -16.35 12.67
CA SER A 118 -20.40 -17.79 12.38
C SER A 118 -21.05 -18.08 11.03
N GLU A 119 -22.18 -17.43 10.72
CA GLU A 119 -22.86 -17.62 9.44
C GLU A 119 -22.09 -17.01 8.27
N GLU A 120 -21.45 -15.86 8.46
CA GLU A 120 -20.54 -15.26 7.48
C GLU A 120 -19.37 -16.21 7.18
N CYS A 121 -18.70 -16.71 8.23
CA CYS A 121 -17.59 -17.64 8.10
C CYS A 121 -18.02 -18.94 7.40
N LYS A 122 -19.20 -19.50 7.69
CA LYS A 122 -19.74 -20.68 6.97
C LYS A 122 -19.86 -20.44 5.46
N GLN A 123 -20.31 -19.26 5.04
CA GLN A 123 -20.43 -18.92 3.62
C GLN A 123 -19.08 -18.81 2.91
N MET A 124 -17.99 -18.55 3.65
CA MET A 124 -16.65 -18.48 3.08
C MET A 124 -16.11 -19.85 2.64
N GLU A 125 -16.63 -20.98 3.15
CA GLU A 125 -16.11 -22.32 2.87
C GLU A 125 -16.00 -22.61 1.36
N GLU A 126 -16.92 -22.08 0.54
CA GLU A 126 -16.92 -22.28 -0.91
C GLU A 126 -15.70 -21.66 -1.64
N ASN A 127 -15.04 -20.69 -1.01
CA ASN A 127 -13.90 -19.97 -1.59
C ASN A 127 -12.55 -20.59 -1.24
N PHE A 128 -12.53 -21.59 -0.34
CA PHE A 128 -11.29 -22.18 0.16
C PHE A 128 -11.25 -23.69 -0.07
N ASP A 129 -10.04 -24.20 -0.29
CA ASP A 129 -9.82 -25.64 -0.28
C ASP A 129 -10.10 -26.20 1.13
N SER A 130 -10.65 -27.41 1.19
CA SER A 130 -11.06 -28.03 2.47
C SER A 130 -9.92 -28.19 3.48
N GLU A 131 -8.66 -28.30 3.03
CA GLU A 131 -7.49 -28.37 3.92
C GLU A 131 -7.16 -27.01 4.52
N VAL A 132 -7.28 -25.93 3.73
CA VAL A 132 -7.04 -24.55 4.16
C VAL A 132 -8.12 -24.08 5.14
N PHE A 133 -9.36 -24.52 4.94
CA PHE A 133 -10.51 -24.11 5.75
C PHE A 133 -10.72 -24.97 7.02
N ALA A 134 -9.90 -25.98 7.26
CA ALA A 134 -10.12 -26.96 8.33
C ALA A 134 -10.21 -26.33 9.73
N ASP A 135 -9.31 -25.39 10.05
CA ASP A 135 -9.28 -24.73 11.37
C ASP A 135 -10.53 -23.87 11.60
N MET A 136 -10.97 -23.12 10.57
CA MET A 136 -12.22 -22.36 10.62
C MET A 136 -13.44 -23.29 10.82
N LYS A 137 -13.44 -24.45 10.16
CA LYS A 137 -14.52 -25.43 10.30
C LYS A 137 -14.62 -25.99 11.71
N ASP A 138 -13.50 -26.26 12.36
CA ASP A 138 -13.48 -26.72 13.76
C ASP A 138 -14.00 -25.63 14.70
N LEU A 139 -13.60 -24.36 14.51
CA LEU A 139 -14.14 -23.24 15.28
C LEU A 139 -15.64 -23.03 15.07
N LEU A 140 -16.15 -23.23 13.85
CA LEU A 140 -17.58 -23.16 13.56
C LEU A 140 -18.35 -24.29 14.26
N ASN A 141 -17.79 -25.49 14.36
CA ASN A 141 -18.39 -26.58 15.13
C ASN A 141 -18.42 -26.27 16.63
N ASP A 142 -17.34 -25.71 17.18
CA ASP A 142 -17.27 -25.29 18.59
C ASP A 142 -18.26 -24.15 18.87
N SER A 143 -18.40 -23.19 17.94
CA SER A 143 -19.38 -22.10 17.99
C SER A 143 -20.81 -22.64 17.98
N ASP A 144 -21.13 -23.55 17.05
CA ASP A 144 -22.44 -24.19 16.97
C ASP A 144 -22.77 -24.97 18.25
N LEU A 145 -21.79 -25.68 18.84
CA LEU A 145 -21.95 -26.37 20.11
C LEU A 145 -22.21 -25.38 21.26
N LEU A 146 -21.46 -24.29 21.34
CA LEU A 146 -21.66 -23.25 22.34
C LEU A 146 -23.07 -22.65 22.25
N LEU A 147 -23.53 -22.35 21.04
CA LEU A 147 -24.85 -21.77 20.76
C LEU A 147 -26.02 -22.73 20.97
N THR A 148 -25.76 -24.02 21.27
CA THR A 148 -26.82 -24.93 21.73
C THR A 148 -27.23 -24.70 23.19
N LYS A 149 -26.41 -24.00 23.98
CA LYS A 149 -26.74 -23.65 25.36
C LYS A 149 -27.93 -22.69 25.40
N GLU A 150 -28.68 -22.74 26.51
CA GLU A 150 -29.72 -21.75 26.78
C GLU A 150 -29.10 -20.35 26.88
N TYR A 151 -29.85 -19.34 26.44
CA TYR A 151 -29.38 -17.95 26.39
C TYR A 151 -28.84 -17.45 27.73
N ASP A 152 -29.48 -17.84 28.83
CA ASP A 152 -29.09 -17.45 30.17
C ASP A 152 -27.94 -18.27 30.76
N GLU A 153 -27.43 -19.29 30.06
CA GLU A 153 -26.25 -20.07 30.46
C GLU A 153 -24.98 -19.66 29.69
N LEU A 154 -25.11 -18.79 28.68
CA LEU A 154 -23.97 -18.31 27.90
C LEU A 154 -23.17 -17.29 28.72
N SER A 155 -21.90 -17.61 28.99
CA SER A 155 -21.01 -16.68 29.70
C SER A 155 -20.38 -15.65 28.76
N ASP A 156 -20.15 -14.45 29.29
CA ASP A 156 -19.47 -13.34 28.59
C ASP A 156 -18.11 -13.77 28.02
N TYR A 157 -17.35 -14.53 28.82
CA TYR A 157 -16.04 -15.04 28.45
C TYR A 157 -16.10 -16.00 27.24
N GLU A 158 -16.99 -17.00 27.26
CA GLU A 158 -17.07 -18.00 26.20
C GLU A 158 -17.44 -17.38 24.85
N VAL A 159 -18.39 -16.43 24.85
CA VAL A 159 -18.84 -15.75 23.62
C VAL A 159 -17.71 -14.88 23.06
N LYS A 160 -17.01 -14.11 23.90
CA LYS A 160 -15.89 -13.25 23.47
C LYS A 160 -14.67 -14.03 22.99
N ASP A 161 -14.34 -15.12 23.66
CA ASP A 161 -13.24 -16.01 23.25
C ASP A 161 -13.53 -16.62 21.88
N MET A 162 -14.75 -17.10 21.65
CA MET A 162 -15.16 -17.65 20.36
C MET A 162 -15.13 -16.59 19.25
N LEU A 163 -15.68 -15.40 19.51
CA LEU A 163 -15.59 -14.26 18.58
C LEU A 163 -14.14 -13.95 18.20
N THR A 164 -13.25 -13.87 19.20
CA THR A 164 -11.83 -13.57 18.99
C THR A 164 -11.16 -14.62 18.10
N LYS A 165 -11.44 -15.90 18.34
CA LYS A 165 -10.88 -17.01 17.55
C LYS A 165 -11.39 -17.00 16.12
N LEU A 166 -12.69 -16.83 15.91
CA LEU A 166 -13.28 -16.75 14.57
C LEU A 166 -12.74 -15.55 13.77
N ILE A 167 -12.61 -14.38 14.40
CA ILE A 167 -12.03 -13.19 13.74
C ILE A 167 -10.57 -13.45 13.37
N ALA A 168 -9.76 -13.97 14.31
CA ALA A 168 -8.36 -14.24 14.05
C ALA A 168 -8.16 -15.24 12.90
N GLU A 169 -9.00 -16.28 12.83
CA GLU A 169 -8.93 -17.25 11.74
C GLU A 169 -9.44 -16.68 10.42
N LYS A 170 -10.49 -15.86 10.44
CA LYS A 170 -10.98 -15.13 9.27
C LYS A 170 -9.90 -14.22 8.68
N ASP A 171 -9.16 -13.51 9.52
CA ASP A 171 -8.07 -12.63 9.10
C ASP A 171 -6.91 -13.43 8.45
N LYS A 172 -6.58 -14.60 8.99
CA LYS A 172 -5.60 -15.51 8.35
C LYS A 172 -6.08 -15.98 6.98
N LEU A 173 -7.34 -16.38 6.84
CA LEU A 173 -7.92 -16.79 5.57
C LEU A 173 -7.90 -15.66 4.54
N ALA A 174 -8.15 -14.42 4.96
CA ALA A 174 -8.05 -13.24 4.09
C ALA A 174 -6.62 -13.03 3.55
N ILE A 175 -5.59 -13.26 4.37
CA ILE A 175 -4.19 -13.24 3.92
C ILE A 175 -3.93 -14.35 2.90
N VAL A 176 -4.46 -15.57 3.12
CA VAL A 176 -4.30 -16.68 2.19
C VAL A 176 -4.95 -16.37 0.83
N ASP A 177 -6.15 -15.82 0.82
CA ASP A 177 -6.85 -15.42 -0.41
C ASP A 177 -6.06 -14.34 -1.18
N ALA A 178 -5.63 -13.28 -0.49
CA ALA A 178 -4.82 -12.22 -1.09
C ALA A 178 -3.50 -12.76 -1.68
N LEU A 179 -2.82 -13.69 -0.98
CA LEU A 179 -1.61 -14.34 -1.49
C LEU A 179 -1.89 -15.19 -2.73
N ASN A 180 -3.04 -15.86 -2.81
CA ASN A 180 -3.40 -16.65 -3.99
C ASN A 180 -3.61 -15.75 -5.21
N ILE A 181 -4.25 -14.59 -5.04
CA ILE A 181 -4.41 -13.58 -6.08
C ILE A 181 -3.04 -13.07 -6.54
N LEU A 182 -2.16 -12.70 -5.61
CA LEU A 182 -0.81 -12.24 -5.92
C LEU A 182 -0.03 -13.32 -6.69
N LYS A 183 -0.04 -14.57 -6.21
CA LYS A 183 0.64 -15.71 -6.88
C LYS A 183 0.09 -15.96 -8.29
N SER A 184 -1.23 -15.87 -8.49
CA SER A 184 -1.85 -16.00 -9.82
C SER A 184 -1.42 -14.87 -10.76
N THR A 185 -1.32 -13.65 -10.24
CA THR A 185 -0.84 -12.48 -10.99
C THR A 185 0.64 -12.62 -11.36
N VAL A 186 1.48 -13.09 -10.42
CA VAL A 186 2.89 -13.45 -10.66
C VAL A 186 3.00 -14.52 -11.74
N GLN A 187 2.17 -15.55 -11.69
CA GLN A 187 2.14 -16.61 -12.71
C GLN A 187 1.78 -16.04 -14.09
N SER A 188 0.78 -15.16 -14.16
CA SER A 188 0.40 -14.46 -15.40
C SER A 188 1.56 -13.62 -15.96
N ALA A 189 2.27 -12.89 -15.09
CA ALA A 189 3.46 -12.14 -15.48
C ALA A 189 4.57 -13.05 -16.02
N LYS A 190 4.84 -14.18 -15.35
CA LYS A 190 5.81 -15.18 -15.80
C LYS A 190 5.45 -15.78 -17.16
N GLU A 191 4.16 -16.00 -17.42
CA GLU A 191 3.69 -16.48 -18.74
C GLU A 191 3.89 -15.46 -19.85
N ILE A 192 3.64 -14.17 -19.57
CA ILE A 192 3.96 -13.07 -20.50
C ILE A 192 5.45 -13.08 -20.82
N LEU A 193 6.31 -13.12 -19.79
CA LEU A 193 7.77 -13.10 -19.93
C LEU A 193 8.32 -14.34 -20.66
N LYS A 194 7.68 -15.50 -20.51
CA LYS A 194 8.02 -16.74 -21.22
C LYS A 194 7.58 -16.73 -22.69
N GLY A 195 6.58 -15.91 -23.02
CA GLY A 195 6.06 -15.74 -24.38
C GLY A 195 6.99 -14.96 -25.30
N ASP A 196 6.47 -14.57 -26.47
CA ASP A 196 7.19 -13.68 -27.38
C ASP A 196 7.05 -12.22 -26.94
N VAL A 197 8.10 -11.72 -26.31
CA VAL A 197 8.21 -10.32 -25.86
C VAL A 197 8.96 -9.43 -26.86
N SER A 198 9.33 -9.94 -28.04
CA SER A 198 10.13 -9.18 -29.02
C SER A 198 9.43 -7.94 -29.58
N SER A 199 8.09 -7.90 -29.50
CA SER A 199 7.27 -6.76 -29.90
C SER A 199 7.03 -5.73 -28.79
N ILE A 200 7.57 -5.98 -27.58
CA ILE A 200 7.41 -5.13 -26.40
C ILE A 200 8.71 -4.38 -26.13
N LYS A 201 8.61 -3.13 -25.69
CA LYS A 201 9.73 -2.29 -25.30
C LYS A 201 10.64 -3.00 -24.27
N PRO A 202 11.94 -3.20 -24.55
CA PRO A 202 12.84 -3.92 -23.66
C PRO A 202 12.91 -3.35 -22.24
N SER A 203 12.84 -2.02 -22.09
CA SER A 203 12.80 -1.37 -20.77
C SER A 203 11.61 -1.80 -19.91
N LYS A 204 10.44 -2.01 -20.53
CA LYS A 204 9.21 -2.45 -19.86
C LYS A 204 9.27 -3.91 -19.47
N VAL A 205 9.78 -4.76 -20.37
CA VAL A 205 10.05 -6.18 -20.08
C VAL A 205 10.99 -6.29 -18.88
N LYS A 206 12.09 -5.52 -18.88
CA LYS A 206 13.06 -5.57 -17.78
C LYS A 206 12.48 -5.11 -16.44
N ASN A 207 11.62 -4.09 -16.46
CA ASN A 207 10.91 -3.66 -15.26
C ASN A 207 10.01 -4.77 -14.71
N LEU A 208 9.24 -5.45 -15.57
CA LEU A 208 8.39 -6.56 -15.17
C LEU A 208 9.19 -7.73 -14.59
N GLU A 209 10.30 -8.13 -15.22
CA GLU A 209 11.21 -9.16 -14.69
C GLU A 209 11.67 -8.84 -13.27
N ASN A 210 12.15 -7.61 -13.03
CA ASN A 210 12.65 -7.20 -11.71
C ASN A 210 11.53 -7.22 -10.66
N ILE A 211 10.33 -6.73 -11.00
CA ILE A 211 9.18 -6.74 -10.07
C ILE A 211 8.79 -8.18 -9.73
N VAL A 212 8.77 -9.08 -10.71
CA VAL A 212 8.48 -10.51 -10.47
C VAL A 212 9.51 -11.13 -9.51
N GLU A 213 10.81 -10.87 -9.73
CA GLU A 213 11.86 -11.37 -8.83
C GLU A 213 11.72 -10.84 -7.41
N GLU A 214 11.44 -9.53 -7.25
CA GLU A 214 11.24 -8.92 -5.94
C GLU A 214 10.00 -9.47 -5.22
N ILE A 215 8.91 -9.72 -5.95
CA ILE A 215 7.69 -10.29 -5.37
C ILE A 215 7.86 -11.77 -5.02
N ASP A 216 8.62 -12.53 -5.81
CA ASP A 216 8.95 -13.92 -5.44
C ASP A 216 9.72 -13.95 -4.12
N LEU A 217 10.71 -13.05 -3.93
CA LEU A 217 11.43 -12.90 -2.66
C LEU A 217 10.52 -12.44 -1.52
N PHE A 218 9.59 -11.52 -1.81
CA PHE A 218 8.56 -11.12 -0.84
C PHE A 218 7.79 -12.37 -0.39
N ILE A 219 7.22 -13.17 -1.30
CA ILE A 219 6.42 -14.37 -1.02
C ILE A 219 7.22 -15.48 -0.28
N GLU A 220 8.54 -15.52 -0.39
CA GLU A 220 9.40 -16.46 0.33
C GLU A 220 9.64 -16.09 1.80
N ASN A 221 9.48 -14.83 2.20
CA ASN A 221 9.80 -14.34 3.56
C ASN A 221 8.86 -14.88 4.66
N GLY A 222 7.62 -15.21 4.30
CA GLY A 222 6.63 -15.93 5.10
C GLY A 222 5.72 -15.08 6.01
N GLU A 223 6.02 -13.80 6.24
CA GLU A 223 5.24 -12.93 7.14
C GLU A 223 4.80 -11.64 6.45
N TYR A 224 3.48 -11.42 6.36
CA TYR A 224 2.87 -10.31 5.64
C TYR A 224 1.60 -9.82 6.33
N THR A 225 1.31 -8.53 6.14
CA THR A 225 -0.02 -7.95 6.31
C THR A 225 -0.80 -8.00 5.00
N ILE A 226 -2.13 -7.91 5.09
CA ILE A 226 -3.00 -7.87 3.90
C ILE A 226 -2.72 -6.63 3.04
N GLU A 227 -2.39 -5.50 3.67
CA GLU A 227 -2.03 -4.26 2.99
C GLU A 227 -0.75 -4.40 2.16
N GLU A 228 0.29 -5.05 2.71
CA GLU A 228 1.55 -5.29 1.99
C GLU A 228 1.33 -6.17 0.75
N ILE A 229 0.49 -7.20 0.87
CA ILE A 229 0.15 -8.08 -0.27
C ILE A 229 -0.60 -7.31 -1.36
N HIS A 230 -1.55 -6.45 -0.98
CA HIS A 230 -2.29 -5.61 -1.92
C HIS A 230 -1.40 -4.58 -2.62
N GLU A 231 -0.43 -4.01 -1.92
CA GLU A 231 0.56 -3.10 -2.51
C GLU A 231 1.39 -3.83 -3.58
N GLN A 232 1.91 -5.02 -3.28
CA GLN A 232 2.66 -5.82 -4.26
C GLN A 232 1.80 -6.24 -5.45
N THR A 233 0.54 -6.61 -5.21
CA THR A 233 -0.41 -6.97 -6.27
C THR A 233 -0.64 -5.78 -7.22
N THR A 234 -0.91 -4.60 -6.65
CA THR A 234 -1.12 -3.37 -7.43
C THR A 234 0.11 -3.03 -8.27
N ARG A 235 1.29 -3.04 -7.65
CA ARG A 235 2.56 -2.76 -8.31
C ARG A 235 2.81 -3.69 -9.51
N LEU A 236 2.51 -4.98 -9.35
CA LEU A 236 2.66 -5.95 -10.44
C LEU A 236 1.63 -5.74 -11.56
N THR A 237 0.37 -5.50 -11.20
CA THR A 237 -0.69 -5.21 -12.18
C THR A 237 -0.36 -3.97 -12.99
N GLU A 238 0.07 -2.87 -12.36
CA GLU A 238 0.49 -1.65 -13.06
C GLU A 238 1.66 -1.90 -14.01
N ALA A 239 2.62 -2.77 -13.65
CA ALA A 239 3.72 -3.14 -14.52
C ALA A 239 3.28 -3.96 -15.74
N ILE A 240 2.31 -4.87 -15.56
CA ILE A 240 1.70 -5.65 -16.64
C ILE A 240 0.91 -4.74 -17.58
N GLU A 241 0.08 -3.85 -17.03
CA GLU A 241 -0.73 -2.89 -17.80
C GLU A 241 0.14 -1.84 -18.51
N GLY A 242 1.28 -1.49 -17.93
CA GLY A 242 2.25 -0.54 -18.47
C GLY A 242 3.18 -1.09 -19.56
N LEU A 243 2.96 -2.32 -20.03
CA LEU A 243 3.69 -2.89 -21.16
C LEU A 243 3.33 -2.15 -22.45
N GLU A 244 4.35 -1.67 -23.15
CA GLU A 244 4.21 -0.89 -24.37
C GLU A 244 4.86 -1.62 -25.54
N LYS A 245 4.23 -1.58 -26.72
CA LYS A 245 4.80 -2.14 -27.94
C LYS A 245 5.94 -1.28 -28.47
N ILE A 246 6.88 -1.92 -29.18
CA ILE A 246 7.90 -1.22 -29.95
C ILE A 246 7.22 -0.46 -31.09
N GLU A 247 7.67 0.77 -31.32
CA GLU A 247 7.17 1.60 -32.41
C GLU A 247 7.66 1.11 -33.77
N ASP A 248 6.79 1.20 -34.78
CA ASP A 248 7.18 0.94 -36.17
C ASP A 248 8.09 2.07 -36.68
N LYS A 249 9.25 1.69 -37.21
CA LYS A 249 10.28 2.60 -37.73
C LYS A 249 10.66 2.30 -39.17
N GLU A 250 9.93 1.43 -39.87
CA GLU A 250 10.27 0.99 -41.22
C GLU A 250 10.45 2.18 -42.16
N VAL A 251 9.48 3.11 -42.17
CA VAL A 251 9.53 4.33 -43.00
C VAL A 251 10.73 5.23 -42.68
N LEU A 252 11.09 5.36 -41.41
CA LEU A 252 12.26 6.15 -41.00
C LEU A 252 13.55 5.49 -41.49
N ILE A 253 13.68 4.18 -41.29
CA ILE A 253 14.85 3.39 -41.68
C ILE A 253 15.03 3.38 -43.20
N GLU A 254 13.95 3.19 -43.96
CA GLU A 254 13.97 3.27 -45.43
C GLU A 254 14.41 4.67 -45.89
N PHE A 255 13.88 5.72 -45.27
CA PHE A 255 14.26 7.09 -45.64
C PHE A 255 15.73 7.39 -45.34
N ILE A 256 16.25 6.94 -44.19
CA ILE A 256 17.68 7.01 -43.85
C ILE A 256 18.52 6.28 -44.91
N SER A 257 18.11 5.08 -45.32
CA SER A 257 18.82 4.32 -46.34
C SER A 257 18.78 4.99 -47.71
N TYR A 258 17.69 5.65 -48.08
CA TYR A 258 17.56 6.33 -49.37
C TYR A 258 18.53 7.52 -49.50
N ILE A 259 18.82 8.21 -48.39
CA ILE A 259 19.66 9.41 -48.37
C ILE A 259 21.12 9.14 -47.98
N SER A 260 21.49 7.89 -47.66
CA SER A 260 22.84 7.55 -47.18
C SER A 260 23.93 7.77 -48.23
N ASP A 261 23.56 7.70 -49.51
CA ASP A 261 24.50 7.79 -50.64
C ASP A 261 24.72 9.23 -51.13
N LEU A 262 24.14 10.21 -50.45
CA LEU A 262 24.37 11.61 -50.78
C LEU A 262 25.84 11.98 -50.56
N ASP A 263 26.43 12.63 -51.57
CA ASP A 263 27.82 13.09 -51.55
C ASP A 263 27.89 14.53 -51.06
N GLU A 264 28.50 14.74 -49.90
CA GLU A 264 28.73 16.05 -49.28
C GLU A 264 29.26 17.10 -50.27
N SER A 265 30.17 16.70 -51.16
CA SER A 265 30.82 17.63 -52.10
C SER A 265 29.85 18.24 -53.12
N LYS A 266 28.65 17.66 -53.28
CA LYS A 266 27.59 18.17 -54.16
C LYS A 266 26.74 19.24 -53.52
N TYR A 267 26.86 19.47 -52.21
CA TYR A 267 25.97 20.34 -51.44
C TYR A 267 26.71 21.48 -50.74
N SER A 268 25.96 22.53 -50.38
CA SER A 268 26.49 23.65 -49.61
C SER A 268 26.77 23.20 -48.18
N LYS A 269 27.92 23.61 -47.64
CA LYS A 269 28.39 23.18 -46.32
C LYS A 269 27.37 23.47 -45.21
N SER A 270 26.78 24.66 -45.19
CA SER A 270 25.75 25.04 -44.20
C SER A 270 24.52 24.14 -44.24
N THR A 271 23.93 23.89 -45.42
CA THR A 271 22.75 23.00 -45.52
C THR A 271 23.09 21.54 -45.29
N TRP A 272 24.32 21.14 -45.61
CA TRP A 272 24.82 19.80 -45.35
C TRP A 272 24.96 19.54 -43.85
N ASN A 273 25.50 20.49 -43.08
CA ASN A 273 25.61 20.38 -41.63
C ASN A 273 24.24 20.17 -40.97
N SER A 274 23.23 20.97 -41.33
CA SER A 274 21.86 20.79 -40.80
C SER A 274 21.25 19.44 -41.20
N PHE A 275 21.58 18.93 -42.39
CA PHE A 275 21.20 17.59 -42.81
C PHE A 275 21.89 16.50 -41.98
N THR A 276 23.19 16.61 -41.74
CA THR A 276 23.93 15.62 -40.94
C THR A 276 23.47 15.58 -39.49
N GLU A 277 23.15 16.74 -38.89
CA GLU A 277 22.58 16.81 -37.53
C GLU A 277 21.21 16.10 -37.46
N ALA A 278 20.33 16.35 -38.44
CA ALA A 278 19.04 15.68 -38.50
C ALA A 278 19.19 14.16 -38.76
N LEU A 279 20.15 13.76 -39.59
CA LEU A 279 20.46 12.37 -39.89
C LEU A 279 21.02 11.65 -38.64
N GLU A 280 21.87 12.29 -37.86
CA GLU A 280 22.41 11.74 -36.61
C GLU A 280 21.30 11.49 -35.58
N TYR A 281 20.39 12.46 -35.40
CA TYR A 281 19.23 12.28 -34.54
C TYR A 281 18.33 11.14 -35.03
N ALA A 282 18.04 11.08 -36.34
CA ALA A 282 17.25 10.02 -36.93
C ALA A 282 17.86 8.62 -36.72
N ASN A 283 19.19 8.50 -36.85
CA ASN A 283 19.90 7.25 -36.57
C ASN A 283 19.87 6.86 -35.09
N THR A 284 19.91 7.84 -34.19
CA THR A 284 19.81 7.58 -32.74
C THR A 284 18.42 7.01 -32.42
N VAL A 285 17.36 7.62 -32.96
CA VAL A 285 15.97 7.16 -32.76
C VAL A 285 15.73 5.81 -33.44
N SER A 286 16.25 5.56 -34.64
CA SER A 286 16.09 4.27 -35.32
C SER A 286 16.71 3.13 -34.52
N ASN A 287 17.87 3.37 -33.91
CA ASN A 287 18.62 2.37 -33.14
C ASN A 287 18.13 2.21 -31.70
N ASN A 288 17.33 3.13 -31.15
CA ASN A 288 16.80 3.04 -29.79
C ASN A 288 15.57 2.11 -29.71
N PRO A 289 15.65 0.87 -29.22
CA PRO A 289 14.50 -0.05 -29.20
C PRO A 289 13.30 0.45 -28.37
N ASP A 290 13.51 1.39 -27.44
CA ASP A 290 12.47 1.97 -26.59
C ASP A 290 11.95 3.34 -27.09
N ALA A 291 12.34 3.76 -28.29
CA ALA A 291 11.90 5.04 -28.85
C ALA A 291 10.37 5.18 -28.82
N SER A 292 9.90 6.36 -28.46
CA SER A 292 8.48 6.71 -28.45
C SER A 292 7.96 7.07 -29.85
N ALA A 293 6.65 6.94 -30.06
CA ALA A 293 5.99 7.36 -31.29
C ALA A 293 6.30 8.82 -31.68
N GLU A 294 6.42 9.70 -30.67
CA GLU A 294 6.75 11.10 -30.87
C GLU A 294 8.20 11.28 -31.36
N GLU A 295 9.17 10.59 -30.76
CA GLU A 295 10.57 10.63 -31.21
C GLU A 295 10.70 10.14 -32.65
N VAL A 296 10.04 9.03 -33.00
CA VAL A 296 10.04 8.48 -34.37
C VAL A 296 9.44 9.48 -35.35
N SER A 297 8.28 10.08 -35.02
CA SER A 297 7.63 11.09 -35.85
C SER A 297 8.49 12.33 -36.05
N ASN A 298 9.13 12.82 -34.99
CA ASN A 298 9.97 14.01 -35.02
C ASN A 298 11.27 13.76 -35.78
N ALA A 299 11.92 12.61 -35.59
CA ALA A 299 13.09 12.20 -36.37
C ALA A 299 12.80 12.21 -37.87
N TYR A 300 11.67 11.60 -38.28
CA TYR A 300 11.27 11.58 -39.68
C TYR A 300 11.00 13.00 -40.23
N LYS A 301 10.19 13.80 -39.54
CA LYS A 301 9.87 15.19 -39.97
C LYS A 301 11.10 16.07 -40.09
N ASN A 302 12.01 15.99 -39.12
CA ASN A 302 13.24 16.78 -39.11
C ASN A 302 14.15 16.37 -40.28
N LEU A 303 14.30 15.06 -40.51
CA LEU A 303 15.13 14.56 -41.60
C LEU A 303 14.57 14.94 -42.97
N VAL A 304 13.27 14.78 -43.19
CA VAL A 304 12.58 15.19 -44.44
C VAL A 304 12.75 16.68 -44.69
N SER A 305 12.60 17.50 -43.64
CA SER A 305 12.75 18.95 -43.74
C SER A 305 14.20 19.34 -44.07
N ALA A 306 15.19 18.68 -43.47
CA ALA A 306 16.61 18.95 -43.73
C ALA A 306 17.00 18.55 -45.16
N VAL A 307 16.55 17.39 -45.63
CA VAL A 307 16.74 16.93 -47.03
C VAL A 307 16.12 17.92 -48.01
N SER A 308 14.90 18.39 -47.75
CA SER A 308 14.19 19.35 -48.60
C SER A 308 14.88 20.71 -48.68
N ASN A 309 15.68 21.05 -47.67
CA ASN A 309 16.44 22.31 -47.59
C ASN A 309 17.88 22.20 -48.15
N LEU A 310 18.32 21.02 -48.60
CA LEU A 310 19.64 20.86 -49.22
C LEU A 310 19.80 21.73 -50.47
N ARG A 311 20.93 22.43 -50.56
CA ARG A 311 21.28 23.27 -51.71
C ARG A 311 22.57 22.79 -52.35
N LYS A 312 22.64 22.77 -53.69
CA LYS A 312 23.85 22.34 -54.41
C LYS A 312 25.04 23.26 -54.12
N ALA A 313 26.24 22.67 -54.10
CA ALA A 313 27.49 23.41 -54.08
C ALA A 313 27.62 24.25 -55.36
N ILE A 314 28.14 25.46 -55.21
CA ILE A 314 28.41 26.34 -56.35
C ILE A 314 29.85 26.14 -56.79
N ASP A 315 30.05 25.90 -58.09
CA ASP A 315 31.38 25.79 -58.68
C ASP A 315 32.06 27.16 -58.72
N LYS A 316 33.13 27.31 -57.91
CA LYS A 316 33.96 28.52 -57.83
C LYS A 316 35.34 28.34 -58.47
N SER A 317 35.57 27.27 -59.24
CA SER A 317 36.87 26.95 -59.85
C SER A 317 37.33 28.03 -60.85
N GLY A 318 36.42 28.48 -61.72
CA GLY A 318 36.69 29.57 -62.67
C GLY A 318 37.01 30.89 -61.96
N LEU A 319 36.24 31.24 -60.92
CA LEU A 319 36.50 32.41 -60.09
C LEU A 319 37.89 32.35 -59.44
N LYS A 320 38.26 31.18 -58.88
CA LYS A 320 39.58 30.96 -58.28
C LYS A 320 40.72 31.17 -59.27
N LEU A 321 40.57 30.64 -60.49
CA LEU A 321 41.57 30.79 -61.54
C LEU A 321 41.78 32.27 -61.89
N GLU A 322 40.69 33.02 -62.06
CA GLU A 322 40.73 34.44 -62.40
C GLU A 322 41.32 35.29 -61.27
N ILE A 323 41.00 34.98 -60.01
CA ILE A 323 41.64 35.61 -58.84
C ILE A 323 43.15 35.40 -58.88
N ASN A 324 43.61 34.19 -59.17
CA ASN A 324 45.05 33.88 -59.24
C ASN A 324 45.74 34.62 -60.39
N MET A 325 45.12 34.68 -61.57
CA MET A 325 45.63 35.45 -62.70
C MET A 325 45.72 36.96 -62.38
N ALA A 326 44.65 37.52 -61.82
CA ALA A 326 44.61 38.92 -61.40
C ALA A 326 45.66 39.24 -60.34
N LYS A 327 45.83 38.39 -59.32
CA LYS A 327 46.89 38.52 -58.32
C LYS A 327 48.29 38.46 -58.93
N ASN A 328 48.53 37.59 -59.90
CA ASN A 328 49.81 37.53 -60.60
C ASN A 328 50.12 38.86 -61.32
N ILE A 329 49.13 39.45 -62.01
CA ILE A 329 49.26 40.77 -62.63
C ILE A 329 49.58 41.84 -61.56
N LEU A 330 48.89 41.81 -60.41
CA LEU A 330 49.09 42.74 -59.30
C LEU A 330 50.43 42.53 -58.56
N ASN A 331 51.06 41.35 -58.64
CA ASN A 331 52.40 41.15 -58.10
C ASN A 331 53.48 41.65 -59.07
N ASN A 332 53.16 41.73 -60.36
CA ASN A 332 54.07 42.14 -61.43
C ASN A 332 53.75 43.53 -62.01
N LYS A 333 53.16 44.44 -61.21
CA LYS A 333 52.60 45.73 -61.68
C LYS A 333 53.56 46.57 -62.52
N SER A 334 54.86 46.55 -62.21
CA SER A 334 55.88 47.35 -62.92
C SER A 334 55.97 47.02 -64.42
N GLY A 335 55.67 45.77 -64.80
CA GLY A 335 55.67 45.29 -66.18
C GLY A 335 54.39 45.59 -66.97
N TYR A 336 53.37 46.18 -66.35
CA TYR A 336 52.08 46.49 -66.98
C TYR A 336 51.84 48.00 -67.10
N VAL A 337 51.01 48.39 -68.07
CA VAL A 337 50.57 49.78 -68.26
C VAL A 337 49.61 50.14 -67.12
N ALA A 338 50.00 51.09 -66.27
CA ALA A 338 49.28 51.41 -65.02
C ALA A 338 47.80 51.75 -65.21
N SER A 339 47.43 52.43 -66.30
CA SER A 339 46.02 52.74 -66.61
C SER A 339 45.18 51.51 -66.94
N THR A 340 45.79 50.41 -67.40
CA THR A 340 45.09 49.19 -67.82
C THR A 340 44.79 48.22 -66.67
N ILE A 341 45.48 48.38 -65.54
CA ILE A 341 45.28 47.58 -64.31
C ILE A 341 44.65 48.38 -63.17
N LYS A 342 44.24 49.64 -63.45
CA LYS A 342 43.64 50.52 -62.45
C LYS A 342 42.32 49.92 -61.93
N GLY A 343 42.23 49.72 -60.61
CA GLY A 343 41.05 49.17 -59.94
C GLY A 343 40.99 47.64 -59.91
N LEU A 344 41.99 46.93 -60.47
CA LEU A 344 42.06 45.47 -60.43
C LEU A 344 42.22 44.95 -58.99
N ASP A 345 42.92 45.69 -58.13
CA ASP A 345 43.08 45.40 -56.70
C ASP A 345 41.75 45.32 -55.96
N LYS A 346 40.89 46.34 -56.13
CA LYS A 346 39.54 46.36 -55.54
C LYS A 346 38.65 45.27 -56.09
N LEU A 347 38.82 44.91 -57.36
CA LEU A 347 38.03 43.86 -57.98
C LEU A 347 38.45 42.47 -57.50
N VAL A 348 39.75 42.25 -57.27
CA VAL A 348 40.25 41.03 -56.60
C VAL A 348 39.68 40.91 -55.20
N GLU A 349 39.69 41.99 -54.40
CA GLU A 349 39.12 41.96 -53.04
C GLU A 349 37.63 41.56 -53.05
N LYS A 350 36.83 42.12 -53.96
CA LYS A 350 35.42 41.70 -54.15
C LYS A 350 35.29 40.24 -54.55
N ALA A 351 36.12 39.80 -55.50
CA ALA A 351 36.12 38.41 -55.97
C ALA A 351 36.51 37.43 -54.85
N GLU A 352 37.48 37.78 -54.02
CA GLU A 352 37.88 36.99 -52.86
C GLU A 352 36.77 36.93 -51.81
N ASN A 353 36.06 38.03 -51.56
CA ASN A 353 34.90 38.00 -50.67
C ASN A 353 33.82 37.04 -51.19
N VAL A 354 33.44 37.12 -52.47
CA VAL A 354 32.48 36.18 -53.07
C VAL A 354 33.02 34.73 -53.04
N TYR A 355 34.32 34.54 -53.24
CA TYR A 355 34.95 33.23 -53.20
C TYR A 355 34.87 32.59 -51.80
N ASN A 356 35.14 33.37 -50.75
CA ASN A 356 35.18 32.92 -49.36
C ASN A 356 33.79 32.92 -48.68
N THR A 357 32.80 33.64 -49.21
CA THR A 357 31.47 33.71 -48.61
C THR A 357 30.66 32.45 -48.94
N GLU A 358 30.11 31.81 -47.91
CA GLU A 358 29.12 30.73 -48.06
C GLU A 358 27.73 31.30 -48.40
N GLY A 359 26.91 30.53 -49.12
CA GLY A 359 25.54 30.96 -49.46
C GLY A 359 25.42 32.03 -50.56
N VAL A 360 26.52 32.41 -51.21
CA VAL A 360 26.47 33.23 -52.44
C VAL A 360 25.60 32.56 -53.50
N THR A 361 25.02 33.33 -54.40
CA THR A 361 24.24 32.83 -55.53
C THR A 361 25.14 32.47 -56.72
N GLN A 362 24.64 31.60 -57.60
CA GLN A 362 25.32 31.30 -58.86
C GLN A 362 25.56 32.57 -59.69
N ASP A 363 24.60 33.49 -59.69
CA ASP A 363 24.69 34.77 -60.40
C ASP A 363 25.78 35.67 -59.85
N GLU A 364 25.94 35.75 -58.51
CA GLU A 364 27.02 36.51 -57.90
C GLU A 364 28.38 35.97 -58.30
N VAL A 365 28.58 34.65 -58.25
CA VAL A 365 29.83 34.00 -58.68
C VAL A 365 30.08 34.21 -60.17
N THR A 366 29.09 34.02 -61.02
CA THR A 366 29.22 34.20 -62.47
C THR A 366 29.48 35.67 -62.84
N SER A 367 28.82 36.62 -62.17
CA SER A 367 28.99 38.05 -62.42
C SER A 367 30.39 38.52 -62.07
N ILE A 368 30.87 38.22 -60.84
CA ILE A 368 32.20 38.67 -60.42
C ILE A 368 33.31 37.99 -61.21
N THR A 369 33.13 36.72 -61.61
CA THR A 369 34.07 36.02 -62.50
C THR A 369 34.18 36.76 -63.83
N LYS A 370 33.05 37.10 -64.46
CA LYS A 370 33.02 37.81 -65.75
C LYS A 370 33.64 39.20 -65.66
N GLU A 371 33.39 39.93 -64.58
CA GLU A 371 34.03 41.23 -64.33
C GLU A 371 35.54 41.09 -64.20
N LEU A 372 35.99 40.10 -63.42
CA LEU A 372 37.41 39.85 -63.18
C LEU A 372 38.13 39.39 -64.45
N THR A 373 37.55 38.45 -65.23
CA THR A 373 38.07 38.02 -66.54
C THR A 373 38.26 39.23 -67.47
N LYS A 374 37.26 40.12 -67.56
CA LYS A 374 37.37 41.33 -68.39
C LYS A 374 38.51 42.25 -67.94
N ALA A 375 38.73 42.39 -66.64
CA ALA A 375 39.81 43.20 -66.11
C ALA A 375 41.19 42.56 -66.37
N VAL A 376 41.31 41.25 -66.18
CA VAL A 376 42.51 40.46 -66.51
C VAL A 376 42.86 40.59 -68.00
N LEU A 377 41.89 40.44 -68.90
CA LEU A 377 42.11 40.59 -70.36
C LEU A 377 42.48 42.00 -70.80
N LYS A 378 42.08 43.03 -70.05
CA LYS A 378 42.44 44.43 -70.34
C LYS A 378 43.87 44.77 -69.94
N ALA A 379 44.48 44.01 -69.03
CA ALA A 379 45.84 44.28 -68.56
C ALA A 379 46.85 44.15 -69.70
N ARG A 380 47.58 45.24 -70.01
CA ARG A 380 48.59 45.25 -71.09
C ARG A 380 49.99 45.35 -70.51
N LYS A 381 50.88 44.48 -70.98
CA LYS A 381 52.31 44.62 -70.69
C LYS A 381 52.86 45.87 -71.36
N LYS A 382 53.86 46.50 -70.73
CA LYS A 382 54.62 47.57 -71.37
C LYS A 382 55.37 46.99 -72.59
N PRO A 383 55.58 47.77 -73.67
CA PRO A 383 56.47 47.36 -74.75
C PRO A 383 57.87 47.13 -74.17
N ASN A 384 58.55 46.07 -74.64
CA ASN A 384 59.94 45.81 -74.30
C ASN A 384 60.86 46.90 -74.84
#